data_AF-A0A819RCU1-F1
#
_entry.id   AF-A0A819RCU1-F1
#
_cell.length_a   1.000
_cell.length_b   1.000
_cell.length_c   1.000
_cell.angle_alpha   90.00
_cell.angle_beta   90.00
_cell.angle_gamma   90.00
#
_symmetry.space_group_name_H-M   'P 1'
#
loop_
_entity.id
_entity.type
_entity.pdbx_description
1 polymer ?
#
loop_
_entity_poly.entity_id
_entity_poly.type
_entity_poly.pdbx_seq_one_letter_code
_entity_poly.pdbx_strand_id
1 'polypeptide(L)'
;PISVALADVNSDEKIDIVVAGKYSRSVDVFLNADNDMFPFEASYLVGDSPISVALVDVNNDHTPDIIVANQESHSVSVLLNVGDGTFRSETSYSVDNGPVSVAVVDVNNDNKPDIVVANQQSHNVGVLLNDRDGTFFPQTTYQTGSMPSSVAVIDVNGDNNPDIIVANWKSTSVSVLLNAGDGMFLSQTTYSTGNDPFAVEVVDVNGDNKPDIVTANWFSSSVSVLLHC
;
A
#
# COMPACT_ATOMS: atom_id res chain seq x y z
N PRO A 1 -2.99 6.05 -16.16
CA PRO A 1 -2.63 5.27 -14.94
C PRO A 1 -1.76 6.13 -14.01
N ILE A 2 -2.06 6.11 -12.71
CA ILE A 2 -1.24 6.79 -11.69
C ILE A 2 -0.55 5.78 -10.76
N SER A 3 -1.03 4.53 -10.74
CA SER A 3 -0.41 3.40 -10.06
C SER A 3 -0.59 2.14 -10.91
N VAL A 4 0.37 1.23 -10.80
CA VAL A 4 0.41 -0.07 -11.47
C VAL A 4 0.84 -1.11 -10.44
N ALA A 5 0.19 -2.27 -10.47
CA ALA A 5 0.59 -3.45 -9.73
C ALA A 5 0.75 -4.63 -10.69
N LEU A 6 1.66 -5.55 -10.33
CA LEU A 6 2.09 -6.67 -11.15
C LEU A 6 1.97 -7.96 -10.34
N ALA A 7 1.25 -8.94 -10.87
CA ALA A 7 1.17 -10.30 -10.33
C ALA A 7 0.61 -11.23 -11.41
N ASP A 8 0.78 -12.54 -11.25
CA ASP A 8 0.01 -13.53 -12.00
C ASP A 8 -1.40 -13.60 -11.39
N VAL A 9 -2.42 -13.09 -12.09
CA VAL A 9 -3.80 -13.03 -11.57
C VAL A 9 -4.69 -14.14 -12.14
N ASN A 10 -4.23 -14.90 -13.13
CA ASN A 10 -4.99 -15.98 -13.76
C ASN A 10 -4.34 -17.37 -13.58
N SER A 11 -3.26 -17.45 -12.79
CA SER A 11 -2.49 -18.67 -12.50
C SER A 11 -1.89 -19.31 -13.75
N ASP A 12 -1.46 -18.52 -14.73
CA ASP A 12 -0.79 -18.99 -15.95
C ASP A 12 0.75 -18.90 -15.92
N GLU A 13 1.30 -18.57 -14.74
CA GLU A 13 2.73 -18.35 -14.44
C GLU A 13 3.33 -17.12 -15.15
N LYS A 14 2.51 -16.20 -15.66
CA LYS A 14 2.97 -14.95 -16.25
C LYS A 14 2.50 -13.75 -15.43
N ILE A 15 3.34 -12.73 -15.40
CA ILE A 15 3.00 -11.48 -14.72
C ILE A 15 2.03 -10.69 -15.58
N ASP A 16 0.86 -10.41 -15.02
CA ASP A 16 -0.19 -9.53 -15.53
C ASP A 16 -0.05 -8.11 -14.97
N ILE A 17 -0.88 -7.21 -15.49
CA ILE A 17 -0.86 -5.79 -15.13
C ILE A 17 -2.23 -5.35 -14.64
N VAL A 18 -2.29 -4.74 -13.47
CA VAL A 18 -3.47 -4.01 -12.98
C VAL A 18 -3.13 -2.54 -12.81
N VAL A 19 -3.94 -1.64 -13.37
CA VAL A 19 -3.71 -0.19 -13.31
C VAL A 19 -4.88 0.57 -12.69
N ALA A 20 -4.55 1.55 -11.85
CA ALA A 20 -5.49 2.52 -11.31
C ALA A 20 -5.40 3.86 -12.06
N GLY A 21 -6.55 4.46 -12.37
CA GLY A 21 -6.63 5.77 -13.04
C GLY A 21 -7.28 6.84 -12.15
N LYS A 22 -6.52 7.88 -11.78
CA LYS A 22 -6.99 8.97 -10.90
C LYS A 22 -8.31 9.64 -11.28
N TYR A 23 -8.68 9.67 -12.55
CA TYR A 23 -9.93 10.31 -13.01
C TYR A 23 -10.99 9.29 -13.47
N SER A 24 -10.88 8.06 -12.96
CA SER A 24 -11.79 6.96 -13.26
C SER A 24 -12.56 6.54 -12.00
N ARG A 25 -13.38 5.51 -12.18
CA ARG A 25 -14.06 4.77 -11.11
C ARG A 25 -13.82 3.27 -11.29
N SER A 26 -12.65 2.94 -11.85
CA SER A 26 -12.29 1.56 -12.19
C SER A 26 -10.79 1.32 -12.09
N VAL A 27 -10.45 0.04 -11.94
CA VAL A 27 -9.13 -0.48 -12.30
C VAL A 27 -9.25 -1.25 -13.60
N ASP A 28 -8.20 -1.21 -14.42
CA ASP A 28 -8.13 -1.96 -15.67
C ASP A 28 -7.13 -3.10 -15.52
N VAL A 29 -7.51 -4.29 -15.98
CA VAL A 29 -6.72 -5.51 -15.94
C VAL A 29 -6.26 -5.86 -17.36
N PHE A 30 -4.97 -6.16 -17.50
CA PHE A 30 -4.36 -6.62 -18.74
C PHE A 30 -3.64 -7.94 -18.47
N LEU A 31 -4.12 -9.01 -19.10
CA LEU A 31 -3.50 -10.33 -18.96
C LEU A 31 -2.33 -10.47 -19.93
N ASN A 32 -1.28 -11.15 -19.53
CA ASN A 32 -0.10 -11.39 -20.33
C ASN A 32 -0.32 -12.58 -21.27
N ALA A 33 -0.64 -12.29 -22.52
CA ALA A 33 -0.77 -13.30 -23.55
C ALA A 33 0.60 -13.85 -23.98
N ASP A 34 0.61 -15.03 -24.62
CA ASP A 34 1.81 -15.52 -25.30
C ASP A 34 2.37 -14.44 -26.26
N ASN A 35 3.70 -14.27 -26.25
CA ASN A 35 4.47 -13.28 -27.02
C ASN A 35 4.56 -11.85 -26.43
N ASP A 36 4.60 -11.71 -25.11
CA ASP A 36 4.83 -10.42 -24.41
C ASP A 36 3.80 -9.33 -24.77
N MET A 37 2.57 -9.74 -25.10
CA MET A 37 1.46 -8.83 -25.35
C MET A 37 0.55 -8.77 -24.13
N PHE A 38 0.04 -7.57 -23.83
CA PHE A 38 -0.88 -7.32 -22.72
C PHE A 38 -2.25 -6.87 -23.26
N PRO A 39 -3.07 -7.78 -23.81
CA PRO A 39 -4.45 -7.44 -24.16
C PRO A 39 -5.21 -6.88 -22.95
N PHE A 40 -6.01 -5.85 -23.20
CA PHE A 40 -7.01 -5.39 -22.25
C PHE A 40 -8.02 -6.52 -22.03
N GLU A 41 -8.19 -6.93 -20.78
CA GLU A 41 -9.13 -7.98 -20.39
C GLU A 41 -10.46 -7.35 -19.97
N ALA A 42 -10.45 -6.58 -18.88
CA ALA A 42 -11.65 -5.98 -18.32
C ALA A 42 -11.34 -4.76 -17.43
N SER A 43 -12.38 -3.95 -17.21
CA SER A 43 -12.40 -2.91 -16.18
C SER A 43 -13.32 -3.33 -15.05
N TYR A 44 -12.87 -3.18 -13.81
CA TYR A 44 -13.65 -3.46 -12.62
C TYR A 44 -13.97 -2.18 -11.88
N LEU A 45 -15.24 -2.00 -11.49
CA LEU A 45 -15.66 -0.80 -10.76
C LEU A 45 -15.05 -0.78 -9.37
N VAL A 46 -14.53 0.39 -9.01
CA VAL A 46 -14.03 0.73 -7.69
C VAL A 46 -14.59 2.08 -7.24
N GLY A 47 -14.13 2.61 -6.12
CA GLY A 47 -14.44 3.98 -5.70
C GLY A 47 -13.90 5.08 -6.63
N ASP A 48 -14.18 6.32 -6.25
CA ASP A 48 -13.86 7.51 -7.03
C ASP A 48 -12.40 7.91 -6.86
N SER A 49 -11.74 8.19 -7.99
CA SER A 49 -10.32 8.57 -8.07
C SER A 49 -9.38 7.52 -7.45
N PRO A 50 -9.36 6.29 -8.00
CA PRO A 50 -8.42 5.27 -7.56
C PRO A 50 -6.98 5.73 -7.87
N ILE A 51 -6.12 5.72 -6.84
CA ILE A 51 -4.79 6.33 -6.90
C ILE A 51 -3.64 5.38 -6.56
N SER A 52 -3.91 4.32 -5.81
CA SER A 52 -2.93 3.30 -5.46
C SER A 52 -3.58 1.93 -5.55
N VAL A 53 -2.88 0.97 -6.15
CA VAL A 53 -3.31 -0.43 -6.28
C VAL A 53 -2.23 -1.36 -5.76
N ALA A 54 -2.64 -2.40 -5.04
CA ALA A 54 -1.82 -3.53 -4.62
C ALA A 54 -2.48 -4.85 -5.04
N LEU A 55 -1.65 -5.88 -5.26
CA LEU A 55 -2.08 -7.24 -5.57
C LEU A 55 -1.54 -8.17 -4.48
N VAL A 56 -2.45 -8.82 -3.74
CA VAL A 56 -2.09 -9.82 -2.73
C VAL A 56 -3.28 -10.73 -2.47
N ASP A 57 -3.02 -11.99 -2.15
CA ASP A 57 -4.04 -12.93 -1.71
C ASP A 57 -4.45 -12.58 -0.27
N VAL A 58 -5.66 -12.02 -0.09
CA VAL A 58 -6.18 -11.62 1.24
C VAL A 58 -7.11 -12.67 1.84
N ASN A 59 -7.49 -13.70 1.09
CA ASN A 59 -8.45 -14.72 1.51
C ASN A 59 -7.83 -16.13 1.62
N ASN A 60 -6.53 -16.26 1.33
CA ASN A 60 -5.72 -17.47 1.33
C ASN A 60 -6.18 -18.53 0.31
N ASP A 61 -6.70 -18.11 -0.85
CA ASP A 61 -7.09 -18.98 -1.95
C ASP A 61 -5.97 -19.19 -3.01
N HIS A 62 -4.79 -18.61 -2.76
CA HIS A 62 -3.59 -18.63 -3.58
C HIS A 62 -3.69 -17.83 -4.89
N THR A 63 -4.69 -16.95 -5.02
CA THR A 63 -4.83 -16.07 -6.18
C THR A 63 -4.78 -14.61 -5.72
N PRO A 64 -3.94 -13.74 -6.34
CA PRO A 64 -3.85 -12.35 -5.89
C PRO A 64 -5.16 -11.58 -6.10
N ASP A 65 -5.64 -10.95 -5.03
CA ASP A 65 -6.78 -10.05 -5.03
C ASP A 65 -6.36 -8.61 -5.31
N ILE A 66 -7.30 -7.75 -5.72
CA ILE A 66 -7.03 -6.33 -5.97
C ILE A 66 -7.45 -5.48 -4.77
N ILE A 67 -6.52 -4.66 -4.26
CA ILE A 67 -6.75 -3.71 -3.18
C ILE A 67 -6.48 -2.30 -3.72
N VAL A 68 -7.44 -1.38 -3.58
CA VAL A 68 -7.39 -0.05 -4.22
C VAL A 68 -7.71 1.06 -3.23
N ALA A 69 -6.84 2.06 -3.11
CA ALA A 69 -7.15 3.31 -2.41
C ALA A 69 -7.91 4.28 -3.33
N ASN A 70 -9.09 4.73 -2.92
CA ASN A 70 -9.97 5.62 -3.67
C ASN A 70 -10.04 7.00 -2.99
N GLN A 71 -9.27 7.95 -3.53
CA GLN A 71 -8.99 9.21 -2.84
C GLN A 71 -10.26 10.02 -2.52
N GLU A 72 -11.16 10.17 -3.49
CA GLU A 72 -12.35 11.02 -3.36
C GLU A 72 -13.53 10.30 -2.71
N SER A 73 -13.56 8.97 -2.75
CA SER A 73 -14.56 8.18 -2.00
C SER A 73 -14.19 7.98 -0.53
N HIS A 74 -12.96 8.30 -0.12
CA HIS A 74 -12.46 8.03 1.23
C HIS A 74 -12.65 6.56 1.62
N SER A 75 -12.27 5.67 0.69
CA SER A 75 -12.45 4.23 0.85
C SER A 75 -11.26 3.44 0.30
N VAL A 76 -11.14 2.20 0.77
CA VAL A 76 -10.37 1.16 0.12
C VAL A 76 -11.33 0.13 -0.47
N SER A 77 -11.16 -0.20 -1.75
CA SER A 77 -11.90 -1.28 -2.42
C SER A 77 -11.09 -2.57 -2.38
N VAL A 78 -11.74 -3.69 -2.09
CA VAL A 78 -11.18 -5.04 -2.16
C VAL A 78 -11.99 -5.84 -3.17
N LEU A 79 -11.32 -6.39 -4.19
CA LEU A 79 -11.94 -7.21 -5.23
C LEU A 79 -11.28 -8.58 -5.20
N LEU A 80 -12.05 -9.57 -4.77
CA LEU A 80 -11.55 -10.94 -4.67
C LEU A 80 -11.45 -11.58 -6.05
N ASN A 81 -10.32 -12.22 -6.32
CA ASN A 81 -10.08 -12.97 -7.53
C ASN A 81 -10.89 -14.28 -7.51
N VAL A 82 -11.26 -14.76 -8.69
CA VAL A 82 -11.97 -16.04 -8.89
C VAL A 82 -11.01 -17.14 -9.37
N GLY A 83 -9.77 -16.77 -9.71
CA GLY A 83 -8.66 -17.65 -10.06
C GLY A 83 -8.45 -17.85 -11.56
N ASP A 84 -9.20 -17.13 -12.41
CA ASP A 84 -9.06 -17.15 -13.87
C ASP A 84 -8.75 -15.76 -14.45
N GLY A 85 -8.28 -14.82 -13.61
CA GLY A 85 -8.08 -13.42 -13.98
C GLY A 85 -9.35 -12.58 -13.91
N THR A 86 -10.49 -13.18 -13.50
CA THR A 86 -11.72 -12.43 -13.22
C THR A 86 -11.90 -12.14 -11.74
N PHE A 87 -12.54 -11.00 -11.44
CA PHE A 87 -12.71 -10.52 -10.07
C PHE A 87 -14.19 -10.32 -9.71
N ARG A 88 -14.51 -10.56 -8.44
CA ARG A 88 -15.83 -10.28 -7.87
C ARG A 88 -16.06 -8.77 -7.78
N SER A 89 -17.32 -8.39 -7.59
CA SER A 89 -17.67 -7.00 -7.27
C SER A 89 -16.97 -6.54 -5.99
N GLU A 90 -16.60 -5.25 -5.95
CA GLU A 90 -15.87 -4.69 -4.82
C GLU A 90 -16.64 -4.84 -3.50
N THR A 91 -15.87 -5.10 -2.43
CA THR A 91 -16.26 -4.74 -1.08
C THR A 91 -15.53 -3.47 -0.70
N SER A 92 -16.27 -2.45 -0.25
CA SER A 92 -15.74 -1.13 0.05
C SER A 92 -15.64 -0.91 1.55
N TYR A 93 -14.46 -0.49 2.01
CA TYR A 93 -14.15 -0.18 3.40
C TYR A 93 -13.93 1.32 3.54
N SER A 94 -14.72 1.99 4.38
CA SER A 94 -14.51 3.39 4.68
C SER A 94 -13.20 3.58 5.45
N VAL A 95 -12.39 4.53 4.99
CA VAL A 95 -11.15 4.97 5.64
C VAL A 95 -11.19 6.48 5.85
N ASP A 96 -10.13 7.02 6.43
CA ASP A 96 -10.01 8.44 6.70
C ASP A 96 -9.77 9.24 5.40
N ASN A 97 -9.82 10.57 5.49
CA ASN A 97 -9.93 11.42 4.30
C ASN A 97 -8.69 11.37 3.41
N GLY A 98 -8.95 11.23 2.11
CA GLY A 98 -7.96 11.28 1.04
C GLY A 98 -6.92 10.16 1.12
N PRO A 99 -7.31 8.88 1.08
CA PRO A 99 -6.35 7.78 1.00
C PRO A 99 -5.55 7.88 -0.30
N VAL A 100 -4.22 7.82 -0.22
CA VAL A 100 -3.32 8.02 -1.38
C VAL A 100 -2.31 6.91 -1.64
N SER A 101 -2.07 6.06 -0.65
CA SER A 101 -1.13 4.94 -0.75
C SER A 101 -1.68 3.78 0.05
N VAL A 102 -1.58 2.57 -0.50
CA VAL A 102 -1.90 1.33 0.21
C VAL A 102 -0.68 0.41 0.23
N ALA A 103 -0.46 -0.24 1.36
CA ALA A 103 0.45 -1.38 1.51
C ALA A 103 -0.34 -2.52 2.16
N VAL A 104 0.00 -3.76 1.82
CA VAL A 104 -0.70 -4.93 2.35
C VAL A 104 0.32 -5.94 2.88
N VAL A 105 0.25 -6.24 4.17
CA VAL A 105 1.18 -7.12 4.88
C VAL A 105 0.53 -7.57 6.19
N ASP A 106 0.89 -8.75 6.68
CA ASP A 106 0.49 -9.21 8.02
C ASP A 106 1.20 -8.36 9.08
N VAL A 107 0.45 -7.48 9.77
CA VAL A 107 1.02 -6.62 10.82
C VAL A 107 0.78 -7.15 12.22
N ASN A 108 0.01 -8.21 12.38
CA ASN A 108 -0.32 -8.78 13.70
C ASN A 108 0.18 -10.21 13.90
N ASN A 109 0.96 -10.72 12.93
CA ASN A 109 1.54 -12.05 12.88
C ASN A 109 0.51 -13.19 12.94
N ASP A 110 -0.70 -12.97 12.39
CA ASP A 110 -1.76 -13.98 12.35
C ASP A 110 -1.83 -14.78 11.02
N ASN A 111 -0.85 -14.56 10.15
CA ASN A 111 -0.69 -15.08 8.79
C ASN A 111 -1.79 -14.65 7.81
N LYS A 112 -2.31 -13.44 7.99
CA LYS A 112 -3.27 -12.83 7.05
C LYS A 112 -2.80 -11.43 6.67
N PRO A 113 -2.74 -11.10 5.38
CA PRO A 113 -2.37 -9.76 4.98
C PRO A 113 -3.41 -8.74 5.45
N ASP A 114 -2.95 -7.74 6.18
CA ASP A 114 -3.70 -6.59 6.66
C ASP A 114 -3.46 -5.38 5.74
N ILE A 115 -4.40 -4.43 5.71
CA ILE A 115 -4.28 -3.23 4.88
C ILE A 115 -3.77 -2.05 5.71
N VAL A 116 -2.70 -1.41 5.23
CA VAL A 116 -2.22 -0.13 5.75
C VAL A 116 -2.43 0.95 4.70
N VAL A 117 -3.09 2.05 5.08
CA VAL A 117 -3.46 3.14 4.17
C VAL A 117 -2.95 4.48 4.68
N ALA A 118 -2.32 5.27 3.81
CA ALA A 118 -1.96 6.66 4.09
C ALA A 118 -3.11 7.60 3.75
N ASN A 119 -3.71 8.23 4.76
CA ASN A 119 -4.84 9.16 4.59
C ASN A 119 -4.31 10.60 4.59
N GLN A 120 -4.02 11.09 3.38
CA GLN A 120 -3.29 12.33 3.15
C GLN A 120 -3.98 13.55 3.78
N GLN A 121 -5.31 13.64 3.69
CA GLN A 121 -6.05 14.80 4.17
C GLN A 121 -6.32 14.73 5.68
N SER A 122 -6.32 13.52 6.26
CA SER A 122 -6.45 13.31 7.70
C SER A 122 -5.13 13.36 8.48
N HIS A 123 -3.97 13.42 7.80
CA HIS A 123 -2.64 13.43 8.43
C HIS A 123 -2.37 12.21 9.32
N ASN A 124 -2.86 11.03 8.89
CA ASN A 124 -2.69 9.78 9.60
C ASN A 124 -2.51 8.60 8.64
N VAL A 125 -2.14 7.46 9.22
CA VAL A 125 -2.31 6.14 8.59
C VAL A 125 -3.46 5.39 9.25
N GLY A 126 -4.20 4.62 8.46
CA GLY A 126 -5.19 3.67 8.93
C GLY A 126 -4.66 2.24 8.75
N VAL A 127 -4.99 1.36 9.70
CA VAL A 127 -4.70 -0.07 9.67
C VAL A 127 -6.02 -0.82 9.75
N LEU A 128 -6.32 -1.65 8.75
CA LEU A 128 -7.50 -2.52 8.71
C LEU A 128 -7.03 -3.95 8.82
N LEU A 129 -7.36 -4.60 9.94
CA LEU A 129 -6.99 -5.99 10.19
C LEU A 129 -7.93 -6.95 9.45
N ASN A 130 -7.40 -8.06 8.95
CA ASN A 130 -8.12 -9.05 8.17
C ASN A 130 -8.83 -10.11 9.05
N ASP A 131 -10.11 -10.37 8.78
CA ASP A 131 -10.97 -11.35 9.49
C ASP A 131 -11.07 -12.72 8.77
N ARG A 132 -10.03 -13.11 8.00
CA ARG A 132 -9.76 -14.46 7.41
C ARG A 132 -10.33 -14.79 6.05
N ASP A 133 -11.35 -14.09 5.58
CA ASP A 133 -12.02 -14.41 4.32
C ASP A 133 -11.92 -13.27 3.30
N GLY A 134 -10.88 -12.44 3.44
CA GLY A 134 -10.73 -11.20 2.67
C GLY A 134 -11.67 -10.09 3.14
N THR A 135 -12.32 -10.25 4.30
CA THR A 135 -13.02 -9.16 4.99
C THR A 135 -12.15 -8.47 6.02
N PHE A 136 -12.41 -7.18 6.28
CA PHE A 136 -11.57 -6.36 7.15
C PHE A 136 -12.37 -5.67 8.24
N PHE A 137 -11.76 -5.55 9.42
CA PHE A 137 -12.27 -4.75 10.51
C PHE A 137 -12.19 -3.25 10.19
N PRO A 138 -12.99 -2.40 10.86
CA PRO A 138 -12.85 -0.95 10.76
C PRO A 138 -11.42 -0.49 11.07
N GLN A 139 -10.97 0.55 10.38
CA GLN A 139 -9.61 1.06 10.55
C GLN A 139 -9.32 1.49 12.00
N THR A 140 -8.11 1.18 12.46
CA THR A 140 -7.45 1.84 13.59
C THR A 140 -6.48 2.88 13.05
N THR A 141 -6.46 4.10 13.58
CA THR A 141 -5.67 5.20 13.02
C THR A 141 -4.51 5.62 13.91
N TYR A 142 -3.41 6.00 13.28
CA TYR A 142 -2.20 6.48 13.94
C TYR A 142 -1.70 7.76 13.29
N GLN A 143 -1.39 8.76 14.10
CA GLN A 143 -0.96 10.08 13.62
C GLN A 143 0.40 10.01 12.95
N THR A 144 0.54 10.71 11.82
CA THR A 144 1.80 10.87 11.08
C THR A 144 2.23 12.33 11.03
N GLY A 145 3.24 12.65 10.22
CA GLY A 145 3.52 14.03 9.82
C GLY A 145 2.48 14.56 8.84
N SER A 146 2.79 15.70 8.23
CA SER A 146 1.84 16.43 7.40
C SER A 146 1.66 15.81 6.01
N MET A 147 0.42 15.53 5.62
CA MET A 147 0.04 15.03 4.30
C MET A 147 0.83 13.78 3.90
N PRO A 148 0.63 12.64 4.60
CA PRO A 148 1.31 11.40 4.26
C PRO A 148 1.02 11.04 2.79
N SER A 149 2.05 10.70 2.03
CA SER A 149 1.93 10.49 0.57
C SER A 149 2.31 9.10 0.09
N SER A 150 3.12 8.38 0.87
CA SER A 150 3.61 7.04 0.57
C SER A 150 3.76 6.29 1.88
N VAL A 151 3.35 5.03 1.90
CA VAL A 151 3.55 4.12 3.04
C VAL A 151 4.34 2.90 2.59
N ALA A 152 5.34 2.53 3.38
CA ALA A 152 6.05 1.25 3.31
C ALA A 152 5.88 0.53 4.65
N VAL A 153 5.85 -0.80 4.62
CA VAL A 153 5.68 -1.61 5.83
C VAL A 153 6.69 -2.75 5.83
N ILE A 154 7.60 -2.73 6.81
CA ILE A 154 8.72 -3.67 6.94
C ILE A 154 9.29 -3.56 8.35
N ASP A 155 9.87 -4.66 8.86
CA ASP A 155 10.61 -4.65 10.12
C ASP A 155 11.88 -3.79 9.96
N VAL A 156 11.87 -2.56 10.46
CA VAL A 156 13.02 -1.64 10.34
C VAL A 156 13.95 -1.74 11.55
N ASN A 157 13.45 -2.23 12.67
CA ASN A 157 14.19 -2.28 13.94
C ASN A 157 14.83 -3.66 14.23
N GLY A 158 14.47 -4.71 13.48
CA GLY A 158 14.97 -6.07 13.59
C GLY A 158 14.28 -6.93 14.66
N ASP A 159 13.05 -6.60 15.06
CA ASP A 159 12.29 -7.35 16.08
C ASP A 159 11.33 -8.41 15.52
N ASN A 160 11.28 -8.55 14.19
CA ASN A 160 10.41 -9.41 13.40
C ASN A 160 8.93 -8.98 13.35
N ASN A 161 8.60 -7.75 13.73
CA ASN A 161 7.26 -7.18 13.52
C ASN A 161 7.34 -6.09 12.44
N PRO A 162 6.52 -6.15 11.37
CA PRO A 162 6.54 -5.12 10.34
C PRO A 162 6.13 -3.76 10.91
N ASP A 163 7.01 -2.77 10.77
CA ASP A 163 6.81 -1.38 11.19
C ASP A 163 6.22 -0.55 10.05
N ILE A 164 5.54 0.56 10.35
CA ILE A 164 5.00 1.48 9.34
C ILE A 164 5.93 2.67 9.14
N ILE A 165 6.38 2.88 7.90
CA ILE A 165 7.22 4.01 7.49
C ILE A 165 6.45 4.89 6.49
N VAL A 166 6.40 6.19 6.73
CA VAL A 166 5.55 7.12 5.98
C VAL A 166 6.31 8.36 5.52
N ALA A 167 6.28 8.65 4.23
CA ALA A 167 6.74 9.93 3.68
C ALA A 167 5.68 11.02 3.91
N ASN A 168 6.10 12.17 4.46
CA ASN A 168 5.19 13.28 4.77
C ASN A 168 5.38 14.45 3.77
N TRP A 169 4.56 14.49 2.72
CA TRP A 169 4.80 15.35 1.55
C TRP A 169 4.80 16.86 1.83
N LYS A 170 4.09 17.38 2.84
CA LYS A 170 4.19 18.81 3.21
C LYS A 170 5.00 19.01 4.48
N SER A 171 6.14 18.34 4.54
CA SER A 171 7.02 18.30 5.70
C SER A 171 8.48 18.15 5.29
N THR A 172 9.34 17.93 6.29
CA THR A 172 10.78 17.66 6.14
C THR A 172 11.16 16.39 6.87
N SER A 173 10.23 15.43 6.97
CA SER A 173 10.42 14.20 7.74
C SER A 173 9.72 12.99 7.16
N VAL A 174 10.22 11.82 7.52
CA VAL A 174 9.45 10.57 7.54
C VAL A 174 8.93 10.32 8.94
N SER A 175 7.80 9.62 9.03
CA SER A 175 7.27 9.07 10.28
C SER A 175 7.54 7.57 10.31
N VAL A 176 8.04 7.07 11.43
CA VAL A 176 8.23 5.64 11.70
C VAL A 176 7.37 5.29 12.91
N LEU A 177 6.48 4.31 12.74
CA LEU A 177 5.60 3.81 13.78
C LEU A 177 5.99 2.36 14.02
N LEU A 178 6.58 2.11 15.18
CA LEU A 178 7.04 0.77 15.54
C LEU A 178 5.84 -0.10 15.96
N ASN A 179 5.84 -1.34 15.50
CA ASN A 179 4.80 -2.31 15.79
C ASN A 179 5.07 -3.00 17.14
N ALA A 180 4.04 -3.13 17.98
CA ALA A 180 4.12 -3.85 19.24
C ALA A 180 4.01 -5.38 19.07
N GLY A 181 3.75 -5.86 17.85
CA GLY A 181 3.68 -7.27 17.47
C GLY A 181 2.26 -7.87 17.52
N ASP A 182 1.26 -7.07 17.86
CA ASP A 182 -0.16 -7.45 17.94
C ASP A 182 -1.04 -6.65 16.97
N GLY A 183 -0.42 -5.98 15.99
CA GLY A 183 -1.09 -5.06 15.07
C GLY A 183 -1.36 -3.67 15.67
N MET A 184 -0.91 -3.41 16.91
CA MET A 184 -0.91 -2.07 17.48
C MET A 184 0.43 -1.38 17.29
N PHE A 185 0.40 -0.10 16.91
CA PHE A 185 1.61 0.69 16.68
C PHE A 185 1.83 1.72 17.79
N LEU A 186 3.10 1.95 18.10
CA LEU A 186 3.51 3.05 18.97
C LEU A 186 3.30 4.41 18.28
N SER A 187 3.32 5.47 19.08
CA SER A 187 3.35 6.84 18.54
C SER A 187 4.53 7.02 17.59
N GLN A 188 4.31 7.77 16.51
CA GLN A 188 5.35 8.05 15.52
C GLN A 188 6.62 8.64 16.16
N THR A 189 7.76 8.15 15.69
CA THR A 189 9.04 8.86 15.75
C THR A 189 9.29 9.49 14.38
N THR A 190 9.80 10.72 14.35
CA THR A 190 10.08 11.40 13.07
C THR A 190 11.58 11.53 12.84
N TYR A 191 11.98 11.33 11.59
CA TYR A 191 13.37 11.46 11.17
C TYR A 191 13.46 12.47 10.03
N SER A 192 14.49 13.30 10.05
CA SER A 192 14.64 14.39 9.09
C SER A 192 14.99 13.87 7.69
N THR A 193 14.43 14.52 6.69
CA THR A 193 14.70 14.30 5.25
C THR A 193 14.91 15.65 4.56
N GLY A 194 15.00 15.65 3.22
CA GLY A 194 14.82 16.85 2.43
C GLY A 194 13.38 17.39 2.48
N ASN A 195 13.13 18.50 1.79
CA ASN A 195 11.79 19.08 1.73
C ASN A 195 10.87 18.27 0.81
N ASP A 196 9.63 18.10 1.27
CA ASP A 196 8.52 17.44 0.61
C ASP A 196 8.84 16.00 0.16
N PRO A 197 9.17 15.09 1.09
CA PRO A 197 9.36 13.67 0.78
C PRO A 197 8.05 13.09 0.22
N PHE A 198 8.07 12.62 -1.02
CA PHE A 198 6.88 12.18 -1.74
C PHE A 198 6.75 10.65 -1.77
N ALA A 199 7.86 9.94 -1.92
CA ALA A 199 7.94 8.48 -1.91
C ALA A 199 8.93 8.01 -0.86
N VAL A 200 8.67 6.86 -0.26
CA VAL A 200 9.58 6.17 0.65
C VAL A 200 9.73 4.72 0.22
N GLU A 201 10.96 4.23 0.25
CA GLU A 201 11.33 2.83 0.07
C GLU A 201 12.23 2.43 1.23
N VAL A 202 12.20 1.15 1.58
CA VAL A 202 13.04 0.62 2.66
C VAL A 202 13.80 -0.60 2.15
N VAL A 203 15.12 -0.51 2.20
CA VAL A 203 16.04 -1.50 1.61
C VAL A 203 17.43 -1.32 2.21
N ASP A 204 18.19 -2.39 2.37
CA ASP A 204 19.61 -2.30 2.74
C ASP A 204 20.41 -1.74 1.55
N VAL A 205 20.70 -0.42 1.58
CA VAL A 205 21.45 0.24 0.51
C VAL A 205 22.96 0.19 0.72
N ASN A 206 23.39 -0.13 1.94
CA ASN A 206 24.79 -0.02 2.34
C ASN A 206 25.49 -1.39 2.50
N GLY A 207 24.71 -2.48 2.50
CA GLY A 207 25.17 -3.87 2.56
C GLY A 207 25.45 -4.38 3.98
N ASP A 208 24.86 -3.77 5.01
CA ASP A 208 25.05 -4.18 6.42
C ASP A 208 24.01 -5.18 6.93
N ASN A 209 23.09 -5.60 6.07
CA ASN A 209 21.92 -6.43 6.36
C ASN A 209 20.92 -5.79 7.34
N LYS A 210 20.86 -4.45 7.39
CA LYS A 210 19.81 -3.71 8.08
C LYS A 210 19.03 -2.87 7.07
N PRO A 211 17.70 -2.80 7.16
CA PRO A 211 16.94 -1.97 6.25
C PRO A 211 17.23 -0.48 6.47
N ASP A 212 17.52 0.25 5.40
CA ASP A 212 17.69 1.69 5.42
C ASP A 212 16.44 2.37 4.83
N ILE A 213 16.07 3.54 5.36
CA ILE A 213 14.95 4.32 4.82
C ILE A 213 15.47 5.27 3.74
N VAL A 214 14.90 5.19 2.54
CA VAL A 214 15.24 6.04 1.40
C VAL A 214 14.03 6.86 0.99
N THR A 215 14.19 8.18 0.85
CA THR A 215 13.11 9.06 0.38
C THR A 215 13.46 9.83 -0.87
N ALA A 216 12.48 9.96 -1.77
CA ALA A 216 12.54 10.92 -2.87
C ALA A 216 11.89 12.24 -2.43
N ASN A 217 12.69 13.32 -2.36
CA ASN A 217 12.26 14.61 -1.83
C ASN A 217 11.95 15.57 -2.98
N TRP A 218 10.66 15.77 -3.26
CA TRP A 218 10.21 16.47 -4.47
C TRP A 218 10.68 17.92 -4.50
N PHE A 219 10.38 18.71 -3.46
CA PHE A 219 10.69 20.14 -3.49
C PHE A 219 12.20 20.41 -3.46
N SER A 220 12.94 19.64 -2.67
CA SER A 220 14.40 19.79 -2.61
C SER A 220 15.16 19.15 -3.78
N SER A 221 14.48 18.44 -4.68
CA SER A 221 15.11 17.71 -5.79
C SER A 221 16.28 16.83 -5.33
N SER A 222 16.07 16.11 -4.23
CA SER A 222 17.10 15.32 -3.56
C SER A 222 16.59 13.94 -3.14
N VAL A 223 17.52 13.08 -2.74
CA VAL A 223 17.24 11.81 -2.06
C VAL A 223 17.81 11.90 -0.65
N SER A 224 17.07 11.44 0.36
CA SER A 224 17.61 11.21 1.70
C SER A 224 17.79 9.71 1.93
N VAL A 225 18.87 9.34 2.59
CA VAL A 225 19.15 7.97 3.04
C VAL A 225 19.38 8.04 4.54
N LEU A 226 18.55 7.34 5.30
CA LEU A 226 18.62 7.30 6.75
C LEU A 226 19.07 5.91 7.17
N LEU A 227 20.27 5.85 7.72
CA LEU A 227 20.88 4.61 8.20
C LEU A 227 20.58 4.44 9.69
N HIS A 228 20.30 3.20 10.12
CA HIS A 228 20.13 2.85 11.54
C HIS A 228 19.00 3.61 12.28
N CYS A 229 17.79 3.60 11.71
CA CYS A 229 16.64 4.28 12.31
C CYS A 229 16.07 3.53 13.51
#